data_AF-A0A0D6EGV5-F1
#
_entry.id   AF-A0A0D6EGV5-F1
#
_cell.length_a   1.000
_cell.length_b   1.000
_cell.length_c   1.000
_cell.angle_alpha   90.00
_cell.angle_beta   90.00
_cell.angle_gamma   90.00
#
_symmetry.space_group_name_H-M   'P 1'
#
loop_
_entity.id
_entity.type
_entity.pdbx_description
1 polymer ?
#
loop_
_entity_poly.entity_id
_entity_poly.type
_entity_poly.pdbx_seq_one_letter_code
_entity_poly.pdbx_strand_id
1 'polypeptide(L)'
;MVIRCNSLLRGHSAIRLSVLETLIKLINLNITPVVPLRGSISASGDLSPLSYIAGALTGHPDVKVHVVKDGKEEIMAAPEALALHGIQPVTLEAKEGLAILNGTAVSASAAALVLHDAHFLNLLSQATTALTVEAMVGHVGSFHPFIHDEARPHPTQIEVAKNLRTLLEGSSFAVQDEEEVDVKADEGTLRQDRYPLRCSAQWLGPLTSDLLHAHSVITTELNSTTDNPLIDVALGRVHHGGGFMAMAVTNVAEKTRLGLQQIGKMSFAQLTEVLNCSMSRGLPSCLAAEDPSTNYHAKGCDIAAAAYTSELGYLANPVVSPSEQGDDLRLRRSQADAPPSCSVQPAEMANQAINSLALISARKTAEANDVLSLLLATHLYCVLQAIDLRAIEFEFKKLFDPTLVTSLKQHMGAFLSTDAEVDSLATKVKKALNKRLEQTATYDLVPRWHDAFSSATGVVVEHLAASPAAAATGSANPLVALHEWKLSSAQTAIALTRQVREQFWTTPSSQAPALHYLGRTKALYSFVRDEVGVKARRGDVFVGKPEATIGSSVSKIYEAIKSGAINEVLIGMLDA
;
A
#
# COMPACT_ATOMS: atom_id res chain seq x y z
N MET A 1 13.17 -20.45 17.83
CA MET A 1 13.68 -20.85 19.16
C MET A 1 12.81 -20.32 20.29
N VAL A 2 12.50 -19.01 20.36
CA VAL A 2 11.64 -18.40 21.40
C VAL A 2 10.32 -19.15 21.64
N ILE A 3 9.53 -19.39 20.58
CA ILE A 3 8.24 -20.10 20.68
C ILE A 3 8.43 -21.52 21.21
N ARG A 4 9.53 -22.17 20.83
CA ARG A 4 9.84 -23.52 21.30
C ARG A 4 10.15 -23.52 22.80
N CYS A 5 10.88 -22.53 23.31
CA CYS A 5 11.04 -22.35 24.75
C CYS A 5 9.68 -22.18 25.44
N ASN A 6 8.87 -21.22 24.98
CA ASN A 6 7.59 -20.87 25.60
C ASN A 6 6.64 -22.08 25.73
N SER A 7 6.47 -22.81 24.63
CA SER A 7 5.59 -23.99 24.59
C SER A 7 6.04 -25.13 25.51
N LEU A 8 7.35 -25.26 25.78
CA LEU A 8 7.93 -26.28 26.67
C LEU A 8 7.93 -25.86 28.15
N LEU A 9 7.95 -24.56 28.45
CA LEU A 9 7.86 -24.02 29.82
C LEU A 9 6.52 -24.34 30.50
N ARG A 10 5.51 -24.75 29.74
CA ARG A 10 4.17 -25.09 30.22
C ARG A 10 4.11 -26.36 31.08
N GLY A 11 5.20 -27.14 31.15
CA GLY A 11 5.33 -28.28 32.08
C GLY A 11 4.72 -29.60 31.59
N HIS A 12 4.19 -29.67 30.37
CA HIS A 12 3.55 -30.88 29.84
C HIS A 12 4.48 -31.78 29.01
N SER A 13 5.76 -31.40 28.84
CA SER A 13 6.64 -32.00 27.81
C SER A 13 7.73 -32.91 28.37
N ALA A 14 7.93 -32.94 29.70
CA ALA A 14 8.99 -33.66 30.40
C ALA A 14 10.39 -33.39 29.81
N ILE A 15 10.75 -32.11 29.70
CA ILE A 15 12.07 -31.65 29.29
C ILE A 15 12.75 -30.94 30.46
N ARG A 16 14.07 -31.14 30.64
CA ARG A 16 14.81 -30.49 31.73
C ARG A 16 14.93 -28.99 31.48
N LEU A 17 14.90 -28.23 32.58
CA LEU A 17 15.10 -26.78 32.55
C LEU A 17 16.44 -26.39 31.91
N SER A 18 17.51 -27.16 32.16
CA SER A 18 18.84 -26.93 31.60
C SER A 18 18.88 -26.93 30.06
N VAL A 19 17.98 -27.68 29.41
CA VAL A 19 17.85 -27.67 27.95
C VAL A 19 17.26 -26.34 27.47
N LEU A 20 16.21 -25.86 28.16
CA LEU A 20 15.58 -24.57 27.86
C LEU A 20 16.54 -23.39 28.12
N GLU A 21 17.28 -23.44 29.23
CA GLU A 21 18.33 -22.47 29.54
C GLU A 21 19.40 -22.42 28.45
N THR A 22 19.79 -23.57 27.89
CA THR A 22 20.76 -23.62 26.79
C THR A 22 20.17 -23.00 25.51
N LEU A 23 18.91 -23.29 25.19
CA LEU A 23 18.20 -22.66 24.07
C LEU A 23 18.10 -21.13 24.24
N ILE A 24 17.86 -20.64 25.46
CA ILE A 24 17.85 -19.21 25.80
C ILE A 24 19.25 -18.60 25.65
N LYS A 25 20.31 -19.30 26.06
CA LYS A 25 21.69 -18.83 25.84
C LYS A 25 22.00 -18.63 24.36
N LEU A 26 21.59 -19.56 23.49
CA LEU A 26 21.77 -19.40 22.04
C LEU A 26 21.07 -18.13 21.53
N ILE A 27 19.84 -17.88 21.96
CA ILE A 27 19.09 -16.66 21.60
C ILE A 27 19.83 -15.40 22.06
N ASN A 28 20.21 -15.34 23.35
CA ASN A 28 20.86 -14.15 23.94
C ASN A 28 22.24 -13.86 23.34
N LEU A 29 22.90 -14.87 22.79
CA LEU A 29 24.22 -14.76 22.16
C LEU A 29 24.14 -14.65 20.63
N ASN A 30 22.94 -14.54 20.06
CA ASN A 30 22.71 -14.51 18.61
C ASN A 30 23.33 -15.72 17.87
N ILE A 31 23.38 -16.88 18.52
CA ILE A 31 23.81 -18.14 17.90
C ILE A 31 22.59 -18.76 17.23
N THR A 32 22.51 -18.65 15.91
CA THR A 32 21.32 -19.05 15.14
C THR A 32 21.62 -20.30 14.33
N PRO A 33 20.97 -21.45 14.59
CA PRO A 33 21.16 -22.66 13.78
C PRO A 33 20.87 -22.42 12.30
N VAL A 34 21.74 -22.94 11.42
CA VAL A 34 21.54 -22.91 9.96
C VAL A 34 20.59 -24.05 9.61
N VAL A 35 19.38 -23.69 9.18
CA VAL A 35 18.27 -24.63 8.99
C VAL A 35 17.87 -24.71 7.50
N PRO A 36 17.63 -25.91 6.93
CA PRO A 36 17.09 -26.03 5.58
C PRO A 36 15.73 -25.35 5.41
N LEU A 37 15.58 -24.57 4.34
CA LEU A 37 14.34 -23.85 4.03
C LEU A 37 13.14 -24.77 3.70
N ARG A 38 13.41 -26.01 3.24
CA ARG A 38 12.41 -27.00 2.81
C ARG A 38 12.66 -28.34 3.51
N GLY A 39 11.61 -29.16 3.57
CA GLY A 39 11.66 -30.50 4.16
C GLY A 39 10.67 -30.72 5.31
N SER A 40 9.88 -29.71 5.68
CA SER A 40 8.74 -29.84 6.61
C SER A 40 7.41 -29.86 5.85
N ILE A 41 6.52 -30.75 6.27
CA ILE A 41 5.08 -30.76 5.92
C ILE A 41 4.21 -30.26 7.09
N SER A 42 4.82 -29.83 8.20
CA SER A 42 4.16 -29.29 9.39
C SER A 42 3.04 -30.21 9.94
N ALA A 43 3.27 -31.52 9.93
CA ALA A 43 2.27 -32.54 10.26
C ALA A 43 2.46 -33.07 11.67
N SER A 44 3.53 -33.82 11.93
CA SER A 44 4.08 -34.06 13.27
C SER A 44 4.87 -32.83 13.76
N GLY A 45 4.36 -31.64 13.47
CA GLY A 45 5.09 -30.39 13.61
C GLY A 45 6.18 -30.22 12.57
N ASP A 46 7.07 -29.27 12.83
CA ASP A 46 8.18 -28.89 11.97
C ASP A 46 9.45 -29.71 12.28
N LEU A 47 9.32 -31.05 12.20
CA LEU A 47 10.34 -32.02 12.63
C LEU A 47 11.74 -31.73 12.07
N SER A 48 11.86 -31.64 10.74
CA SER A 48 13.14 -31.45 10.07
C SER A 48 13.83 -30.16 10.53
N PRO A 49 13.22 -28.96 10.43
CA PRO A 49 13.90 -27.75 10.89
C PRO A 49 14.14 -27.69 12.40
N LEU A 50 13.27 -28.29 13.24
CA LEU A 50 13.50 -28.36 14.69
C LEU A 50 14.61 -29.34 15.07
N SER A 51 14.90 -30.36 14.25
CA SER A 51 16.03 -31.27 14.50
C SER A 51 17.38 -30.59 14.33
N TYR A 52 17.51 -29.58 13.45
CA TYR A 52 18.72 -28.77 13.35
C TYR A 52 18.93 -27.87 14.57
N ILE A 53 17.85 -27.36 15.17
CA ILE A 53 17.93 -26.65 16.45
C ILE A 53 18.37 -27.61 17.56
N ALA A 54 17.79 -28.81 17.62
CA ALA A 54 18.23 -29.84 18.56
C ALA A 54 19.71 -30.19 18.36
N GLY A 55 20.13 -30.42 17.11
CA GLY A 55 21.53 -30.73 16.79
C GLY A 55 22.50 -29.60 17.14
N ALA A 56 22.06 -28.34 17.07
CA ALA A 56 22.86 -27.22 17.57
C ALA A 56 23.01 -27.26 19.10
N LEU A 57 21.94 -27.58 19.84
CA LEU A 57 21.99 -27.74 21.31
C LEU A 57 22.89 -28.90 21.74
N THR A 58 22.87 -30.02 21.00
CA THR A 58 23.68 -31.21 21.31
C THR A 58 25.11 -31.11 20.80
N GLY A 59 25.49 -30.04 20.10
CA GLY A 59 26.80 -29.93 19.46
C GLY A 59 27.03 -31.02 18.41
N HIS A 60 26.05 -31.28 17.55
CA HIS A 60 26.21 -32.23 16.45
C HIS A 60 27.31 -31.74 15.49
N PRO A 61 28.29 -32.57 15.10
CA PRO A 61 29.48 -32.13 14.36
C PRO A 61 29.18 -31.55 12.98
N ASP A 62 28.07 -31.99 12.36
CA ASP A 62 27.65 -31.53 11.02
C ASP A 62 26.61 -30.39 11.05
N VAL A 63 26.12 -30.00 12.25
CA VAL A 63 25.19 -28.87 12.35
C VAL A 63 26.00 -27.58 12.40
N LYS A 64 25.58 -26.62 11.58
CA LYS A 64 26.19 -25.29 11.50
C LYS A 64 25.31 -24.26 12.20
N VAL A 65 25.94 -23.23 12.71
CA VAL A 65 25.28 -22.05 13.29
C VAL A 65 25.86 -20.79 12.66
N HIS A 66 25.01 -19.78 12.51
CA HIS A 66 25.39 -18.41 12.24
C HIS A 66 25.67 -17.70 13.57
N VAL A 67 26.73 -16.92 13.60
CA VAL A 67 27.12 -16.07 14.73
C VAL A 67 27.62 -14.72 14.22
N VAL A 68 27.62 -13.72 15.11
CA VAL A 68 28.30 -12.43 14.87
C VAL A 68 29.55 -12.39 15.74
N LYS A 69 30.72 -12.38 15.11
CA LYS A 69 32.03 -12.35 15.77
C LYS A 69 32.83 -11.15 15.27
N ASP A 70 33.32 -10.32 16.17
CA ASP A 70 34.08 -9.10 15.85
C ASP A 70 33.38 -8.19 14.81
N GLY A 71 32.05 -8.13 14.88
CA GLY A 71 31.20 -7.36 13.95
C GLY A 71 31.02 -7.99 12.57
N LYS A 72 31.45 -9.24 12.36
CA LYS A 72 31.30 -9.99 11.11
C LYS A 72 30.40 -11.19 11.28
N GLU A 73 29.60 -11.47 10.25
CA GLU A 73 28.78 -12.68 10.18
C GLU A 73 29.66 -13.87 9.80
N GLU A 74 29.59 -14.94 10.58
CA GLU A 74 30.32 -16.18 10.33
C GLU A 74 29.39 -17.40 10.45
N ILE A 75 29.62 -18.41 9.61
CA ILE A 75 29.01 -19.73 9.76
C ILE A 75 30.09 -20.69 10.25
N MET A 76 29.83 -21.34 11.38
CA MET A 76 30.76 -22.30 11.98
C MET A 76 30.03 -23.54 12.50
N ALA A 77 30.80 -24.56 12.89
CA ALA A 77 30.22 -25.78 13.43
C ALA A 77 29.61 -25.51 14.83
N ALA A 78 28.48 -26.13 15.14
CA ALA A 78 27.82 -25.95 16.43
C ALA A 78 28.74 -26.22 17.63
N PRO A 79 29.57 -27.29 17.65
CA PRO A 79 30.52 -27.51 18.74
C PRO A 79 31.50 -26.35 18.97
N GLU A 80 31.96 -25.72 17.89
CA GLU A 80 32.92 -24.61 17.94
C GLU A 80 32.28 -23.38 18.56
N ALA A 81 31.06 -23.04 18.12
CA ALA A 81 30.30 -21.91 18.67
C ALA A 81 29.94 -22.12 20.15
N LEU A 82 29.52 -23.34 20.53
CA LEU A 82 29.25 -23.68 21.92
C LEU A 82 30.51 -23.54 22.79
N ALA A 83 31.64 -24.06 22.30
CA ALA A 83 32.92 -23.96 22.99
C ALA A 83 33.41 -22.51 23.16
N LEU A 84 33.22 -21.66 22.13
CA LEU A 84 33.59 -20.24 22.15
C LEU A 84 32.92 -19.48 23.30
N HIS A 85 31.68 -19.85 23.64
CA HIS A 85 30.90 -19.22 24.71
C HIS A 85 30.85 -20.05 26.00
N GLY A 86 31.69 -21.09 26.13
CA GLY A 86 31.74 -21.95 27.31
C GLY A 86 30.42 -22.70 27.59
N ILE A 87 29.59 -22.90 26.55
CA ILE A 87 28.33 -23.62 26.66
C ILE A 87 28.62 -25.12 26.51
N GLN A 88 28.22 -25.91 27.51
CA GLN A 88 28.33 -27.36 27.42
C GLN A 88 27.22 -27.91 26.50
N PRO A 89 27.54 -28.78 25.52
CA PRO A 89 26.54 -29.45 24.70
C PRO A 89 25.56 -30.26 25.55
N VAL A 90 24.28 -30.22 25.18
CA VAL A 90 23.22 -30.96 25.88
C VAL A 90 23.25 -32.43 25.45
N THR A 91 23.32 -33.35 26.42
CA THR A 91 23.00 -34.76 26.18
C THR A 91 21.52 -34.99 26.44
N LEU A 92 20.74 -35.24 25.39
CA LEU A 92 19.29 -35.42 25.50
C LEU A 92 18.93 -36.74 26.20
N GLU A 93 17.97 -36.67 27.12
CA GLU A 93 17.41 -37.82 27.82
C GLU A 93 16.13 -38.34 27.14
N ALA A 94 15.49 -39.34 27.78
CA ALA A 94 14.21 -39.86 27.32
C ALA A 94 13.19 -38.73 27.12
N LYS A 95 12.39 -38.82 26.05
CA LYS A 95 11.38 -37.83 25.61
C LYS A 95 11.94 -36.48 25.13
N GLU A 96 13.09 -35.99 25.59
CA GLU A 96 13.57 -34.64 25.29
C GLU A 96 13.80 -34.37 23.79
N GLY A 97 14.25 -35.39 23.05
CA GLY A 97 14.32 -35.29 21.58
C GLY A 97 12.95 -34.97 20.97
N LEU A 98 11.92 -35.75 21.32
CA LEU A 98 10.56 -35.49 20.83
C LEU A 98 10.02 -34.14 21.32
N ALA A 99 10.31 -33.74 22.56
CA ALA A 99 9.88 -32.45 23.08
C ALA A 99 10.40 -31.27 22.23
N ILE A 100 11.66 -31.33 21.79
CA ILE A 100 12.25 -30.29 20.93
C ILE A 100 11.73 -30.40 19.50
N LEU A 101 11.74 -31.60 18.92
CA LEU A 101 11.49 -31.84 17.50
C LEU A 101 10.00 -31.70 17.14
N ASN A 102 9.10 -32.13 18.01
CA ASN A 102 7.68 -32.26 17.72
C ASN A 102 6.94 -30.97 18.12
N GLY A 103 6.42 -30.24 17.15
CA GLY A 103 5.67 -29.01 17.39
C GLY A 103 5.72 -28.00 16.25
N THR A 104 4.94 -26.94 16.38
CA THR A 104 4.63 -26.01 15.27
C THR A 104 5.50 -24.75 15.30
N ALA A 105 6.52 -24.70 16.15
CA ALA A 105 7.23 -23.47 16.48
C ALA A 105 7.89 -22.75 15.29
N VAL A 106 8.30 -23.48 14.24
CA VAL A 106 8.95 -22.87 13.06
C VAL A 106 7.91 -22.21 12.16
N SER A 107 6.85 -22.93 11.82
CA SER A 107 5.73 -22.42 11.04
C SER A 107 4.98 -21.29 11.78
N ALA A 108 4.73 -21.43 13.09
CA ALA A 108 4.15 -20.38 13.92
C ALA A 108 5.05 -19.13 13.98
N SER A 109 6.38 -19.30 14.05
CA SER A 109 7.32 -18.17 13.99
C SER A 109 7.21 -17.42 12.66
N ALA A 110 7.23 -18.15 11.54
CA ALA A 110 7.11 -17.55 10.22
C ALA A 110 5.77 -16.82 10.05
N ALA A 111 4.67 -17.46 10.48
CA ALA A 111 3.34 -16.87 10.39
C ALA A 111 3.17 -15.63 11.28
N ALA A 112 3.75 -15.60 12.48
CA ALA A 112 3.70 -14.44 13.37
C ALA A 112 4.40 -13.22 12.76
N LEU A 113 5.59 -13.40 12.19
CA LEU A 113 6.33 -12.33 11.50
C LEU A 113 5.57 -11.83 10.27
N VAL A 114 5.06 -12.76 9.46
CA VAL A 114 4.24 -12.43 8.29
C VAL A 114 2.98 -11.64 8.67
N LEU A 115 2.32 -12.04 9.75
CA LEU A 115 1.11 -11.38 10.21
C LEU A 115 1.39 -9.98 10.76
N HIS A 116 2.49 -9.81 11.49
CA HIS A 116 2.98 -8.50 11.93
C HIS A 116 3.11 -7.56 10.72
N ASP A 117 3.84 -7.96 9.69
CA ASP A 117 4.04 -7.15 8.49
C ASP A 117 2.71 -6.88 7.76
N ALA A 118 1.83 -7.88 7.68
CA ALA A 118 0.52 -7.74 7.04
C ALA A 118 -0.37 -6.69 7.73
N HIS A 119 -0.31 -6.56 9.06
CA HIS A 119 -1.02 -5.50 9.78
C HIS A 119 -0.54 -4.11 9.36
N PHE A 120 0.78 -3.90 9.30
CA PHE A 120 1.34 -2.61 8.87
C PHE A 120 1.07 -2.30 7.40
N LEU A 121 1.11 -3.30 6.51
CA LEU A 121 0.74 -3.13 5.11
C LEU A 121 -0.76 -2.79 4.95
N ASN A 122 -1.64 -3.33 5.80
CA ASN A 122 -3.05 -2.95 5.84
C ASN A 122 -3.24 -1.49 6.27
N LEU A 123 -2.52 -1.03 7.31
CA LEU A 123 -2.55 0.38 7.73
C LEU A 123 -1.98 1.30 6.65
N LEU A 124 -0.87 0.93 6.01
CA LEU A 124 -0.28 1.68 4.91
C LEU A 124 -1.22 1.75 3.69
N SER A 125 -1.99 0.70 3.42
CA SER A 125 -3.04 0.72 2.39
C SER A 125 -4.13 1.75 2.70
N GLN A 126 -4.54 1.88 3.97
CA GLN A 126 -5.49 2.91 4.39
C GLN A 126 -4.89 4.32 4.29
N ALA A 127 -3.63 4.50 4.70
CA ALA A 127 -2.91 5.77 4.58
C ALA A 127 -2.73 6.21 3.12
N THR A 128 -2.33 5.29 2.24
CA THR A 128 -2.23 5.55 0.79
C THR A 128 -3.59 5.79 0.16
N THR A 129 -4.66 5.11 0.60
CA THR A 129 -6.04 5.43 0.19
C THR A 129 -6.40 6.89 0.52
N ALA A 130 -6.12 7.35 1.74
CA ALA A 130 -6.38 8.73 2.15
C ALA A 130 -5.57 9.75 1.32
N LEU A 131 -4.26 9.53 1.16
CA LEU A 131 -3.40 10.35 0.28
C LEU A 131 -3.94 10.40 -1.16
N THR A 132 -4.49 9.29 -1.66
CA THR A 132 -5.07 9.22 -3.01
C THR A 132 -6.38 10.00 -3.10
N VAL A 133 -7.23 9.96 -2.06
CA VAL A 133 -8.40 10.84 -1.97
C VAL A 133 -7.96 12.31 -2.04
N GLU A 134 -6.92 12.71 -1.32
CA GLU A 134 -6.39 14.08 -1.40
C GLU A 134 -5.83 14.42 -2.79
N ALA A 135 -4.98 13.56 -3.36
CA ALA A 135 -4.40 13.77 -4.68
C ALA A 135 -5.47 13.89 -5.79
N MET A 136 -6.56 13.15 -5.64
CA MET A 136 -7.70 13.12 -6.56
C MET A 136 -8.74 14.21 -6.25
N VAL A 137 -8.53 15.04 -5.22
CA VAL A 137 -9.53 16.01 -4.75
C VAL A 137 -10.89 15.29 -4.55
N GLY A 138 -10.83 14.11 -3.95
CA GLY A 138 -11.94 13.17 -3.73
C GLY A 138 -12.83 13.56 -2.56
N HIS A 139 -13.84 12.75 -2.29
CA HIS A 139 -14.91 13.09 -1.35
C HIS A 139 -14.78 12.33 -0.03
N VAL A 140 -14.66 13.08 1.08
CA VAL A 140 -14.66 12.54 2.45
C VAL A 140 -16.01 11.90 2.80
N GLY A 141 -17.09 12.35 2.17
CA GLY A 141 -18.45 11.84 2.34
C GLY A 141 -18.57 10.32 2.18
N SER A 142 -17.70 9.70 1.35
CA SER A 142 -17.61 8.24 1.19
C SER A 142 -17.37 7.48 2.50
N PHE A 143 -16.80 8.14 3.51
CA PHE A 143 -16.42 7.54 4.79
C PHE A 143 -17.34 7.96 5.94
N HIS A 144 -18.44 8.66 5.66
CA HIS A 144 -19.32 9.22 6.70
C HIS A 144 -19.93 8.13 7.60
N PRO A 145 -20.08 8.36 8.94
CA PRO A 145 -20.59 7.35 9.86
C PRO A 145 -21.95 6.77 9.47
N PHE A 146 -22.87 7.58 8.94
CA PHE A 146 -24.16 7.09 8.45
C PHE A 146 -24.04 5.89 7.49
N ILE A 147 -23.06 5.90 6.58
CA ILE A 147 -22.86 4.83 5.58
C ILE A 147 -22.37 3.53 6.23
N HIS A 148 -21.57 3.63 7.29
CA HIS A 148 -20.85 2.49 7.86
C HIS A 148 -21.39 2.09 9.23
N ASP A 149 -21.45 3.02 10.17
CA ASP A 149 -21.89 2.83 11.55
C ASP A 149 -23.40 2.55 11.63
N GLU A 150 -24.21 3.25 10.82
CA GLU A 150 -25.68 3.12 10.86
C GLU A 150 -26.22 2.17 9.77
N ALA A 151 -25.84 2.39 8.50
CA ALA A 151 -26.46 1.69 7.37
C ALA A 151 -25.90 0.28 7.12
N ARG A 152 -24.61 0.02 7.39
CA ARG A 152 -23.97 -1.29 7.16
C ARG A 152 -22.88 -1.61 8.20
N PRO A 153 -23.28 -2.01 9.43
CA PRO A 153 -22.42 -2.01 10.62
C PRO A 153 -21.50 -3.23 10.75
N HIS A 154 -20.72 -3.54 9.72
CA HIS A 154 -19.61 -4.49 9.86
C HIS A 154 -18.49 -3.85 10.69
N PRO A 155 -18.05 -4.43 11.83
CA PRO A 155 -17.14 -3.76 12.77
C PRO A 155 -15.86 -3.22 12.13
N THR A 156 -15.18 -4.03 11.32
CA THR A 156 -13.93 -3.62 10.67
C THR A 156 -14.14 -2.73 9.45
N GLN A 157 -15.35 -2.71 8.86
CA GLN A 157 -15.69 -1.69 7.87
C GLN A 157 -15.82 -0.32 8.54
N ILE A 158 -16.46 -0.27 9.72
CA ILE A 158 -16.56 0.94 10.54
C ILE A 158 -15.16 1.40 10.95
N GLU A 159 -14.31 0.48 11.41
CA GLU A 159 -12.92 0.77 11.78
C GLU A 159 -12.13 1.41 10.63
N VAL A 160 -12.14 0.79 9.44
CA VAL A 160 -11.43 1.35 8.27
C VAL A 160 -12.00 2.71 7.87
N ALA A 161 -13.33 2.87 7.84
CA ALA A 161 -13.94 4.16 7.54
C ALA A 161 -13.56 5.24 8.55
N LYS A 162 -13.53 4.89 9.85
CA LYS A 162 -13.08 5.79 10.92
C LYS A 162 -11.62 6.20 10.73
N ASN A 163 -10.73 5.25 10.40
CA ASN A 163 -9.33 5.55 10.14
C ASN A 163 -9.19 6.51 8.95
N LEU A 164 -9.88 6.26 7.84
CA LEU A 164 -9.87 7.13 6.67
C LEU A 164 -10.39 8.54 6.98
N ARG A 165 -11.50 8.66 7.73
CA ARG A 165 -11.98 9.97 8.23
C ARG A 165 -10.94 10.69 9.08
N THR A 166 -10.29 9.96 9.99
CA THR A 166 -9.26 10.51 10.90
C THR A 166 -8.06 11.03 10.11
N LEU A 167 -7.61 10.26 9.10
CA LEU A 167 -6.49 10.64 8.24
C LEU A 167 -6.80 11.88 7.40
N LEU A 168 -8.03 12.01 6.91
CA LEU A 168 -8.51 13.11 6.08
C LEU A 168 -8.95 14.35 6.87
N GLU A 169 -8.96 14.27 8.21
CA GLU A 169 -9.29 15.39 9.08
C GLU A 169 -8.33 16.56 8.85
N GLY A 170 -8.89 17.75 8.63
CA GLY A 170 -8.13 18.97 8.33
C GLY A 170 -7.61 19.09 6.89
N SER A 171 -7.87 18.10 6.03
CA SER A 171 -7.50 18.18 4.61
C SER A 171 -8.28 19.30 3.91
N SER A 172 -7.54 20.16 3.22
CA SER A 172 -8.08 21.16 2.27
C SER A 172 -7.98 20.69 0.81
N PHE A 173 -7.40 19.51 0.57
CA PHE A 173 -7.47 18.85 -0.73
C PHE A 173 -8.78 18.06 -0.90
N ALA A 174 -9.16 17.28 0.11
CA ALA A 174 -10.36 16.46 0.04
C ALA A 174 -11.63 17.33 0.19
N VAL A 175 -12.64 17.03 -0.61
CA VAL A 175 -13.95 17.70 -0.59
C VAL A 175 -14.73 17.21 0.63
N GLN A 176 -15.09 18.13 1.52
CA GLN A 176 -15.79 17.84 2.77
C GLN A 176 -17.31 17.77 2.58
N ASP A 177 -17.87 18.71 1.81
CA ASP A 177 -19.30 18.83 1.53
C ASP A 177 -19.58 18.53 0.06
N GLU A 178 -20.52 17.63 -0.21
CA GLU A 178 -21.00 17.36 -1.58
C GLU A 178 -22.03 18.42 -2.00
N GLU A 179 -21.81 19.09 -3.13
CA GLU A 179 -22.83 19.96 -3.73
C GLU A 179 -23.81 19.13 -4.58
N GLU A 180 -25.05 19.00 -4.09
CA GLU A 180 -26.15 18.47 -4.89
C GLU A 180 -26.57 19.50 -5.96
N VAL A 181 -26.46 19.12 -7.22
CA VAL A 181 -27.00 19.90 -8.36
C VAL A 181 -27.88 19.03 -9.24
N ASP A 182 -28.90 19.63 -9.85
CA ASP A 182 -29.92 18.91 -10.62
C ASP A 182 -29.37 18.20 -11.87
N VAL A 183 -30.17 17.30 -12.46
CA VAL A 183 -29.78 16.48 -13.62
C VAL A 183 -29.41 17.33 -14.85
N LYS A 184 -29.97 18.53 -15.00
CA LYS A 184 -29.64 19.42 -16.13
C LYS A 184 -28.31 20.13 -15.91
N ALA A 185 -28.02 20.53 -14.67
CA ALA A 185 -26.77 21.13 -14.25
C ALA A 185 -25.62 20.10 -14.16
N ASP A 186 -25.95 18.80 -14.11
CA ASP A 186 -24.98 17.70 -14.10
C ASP A 186 -24.16 17.58 -15.37
N GLU A 187 -24.72 17.96 -16.52
CA GLU A 187 -24.11 17.81 -17.85
C GLU A 187 -23.60 16.37 -18.15
N GLY A 188 -24.11 15.35 -17.45
CA GLY A 188 -23.62 13.97 -17.52
C GLY A 188 -22.21 13.76 -16.95
N THR A 189 -21.77 14.64 -16.06
CA THR A 189 -20.44 14.61 -15.45
C THR A 189 -20.38 13.58 -14.33
N LEU A 190 -19.33 12.76 -14.28
CA LEU A 190 -19.13 11.85 -13.17
C LEU A 190 -18.74 12.64 -11.90
N ARG A 191 -19.72 12.92 -11.03
CA ARG A 191 -19.48 13.64 -9.76
C ARG A 191 -18.91 12.76 -8.66
N GLN A 192 -19.37 11.52 -8.57
CA GLN A 192 -18.95 10.61 -7.53
C GLN A 192 -17.55 10.07 -7.78
N ASP A 193 -16.82 9.84 -6.69
CA ASP A 193 -15.60 9.05 -6.74
C ASP A 193 -15.89 7.64 -7.27
N ARG A 194 -14.92 7.09 -8.01
CA ARG A 194 -14.96 5.68 -8.44
C ARG A 194 -14.72 4.76 -7.25
N TYR A 195 -15.05 3.48 -7.46
CA TYR A 195 -15.02 2.46 -6.41
C TYR A 195 -13.67 2.28 -5.71
N PRO A 196 -12.49 2.43 -6.35
CA PRO A 196 -11.23 2.31 -5.64
C PRO A 196 -11.09 3.29 -4.48
N LEU A 197 -11.77 4.44 -4.51
CA LEU A 197 -11.84 5.38 -3.39
C LEU A 197 -13.09 5.13 -2.54
N ARG A 198 -14.27 5.19 -3.18
CA ARG A 198 -15.56 5.21 -2.48
C ARG A 198 -15.93 3.91 -1.77
N CYS A 199 -15.44 2.78 -2.27
CA CYS A 199 -15.73 1.46 -1.70
C CYS A 199 -14.56 0.89 -0.88
N SER A 200 -13.55 1.71 -0.57
CA SER A 200 -12.32 1.25 0.08
C SER A 200 -12.56 0.66 1.47
N ALA A 201 -13.43 1.27 2.29
CA ALA A 201 -13.79 0.73 3.61
C ALA A 201 -14.51 -0.63 3.51
N GLN A 202 -15.42 -0.78 2.55
CA GLN A 202 -16.15 -2.03 2.30
C GLN A 202 -15.24 -3.15 1.79
N TRP A 203 -14.17 -2.80 1.10
CA TRP A 203 -13.19 -3.75 0.55
C TRP A 203 -12.12 -4.15 1.57
N LEU A 204 -11.56 -3.18 2.30
CA LEU A 204 -10.51 -3.41 3.31
C LEU A 204 -11.07 -3.89 4.66
N GLY A 205 -12.37 -3.67 4.94
CA GLY A 205 -13.00 -4.10 6.18
C GLY A 205 -12.95 -5.62 6.38
N PRO A 206 -13.45 -6.46 5.44
CA PRO A 206 -13.44 -7.91 5.59
C PRO A 206 -12.04 -8.49 5.80
N LEU A 207 -11.04 -8.05 5.04
CA LEU A 207 -9.66 -8.52 5.21
C LEU A 207 -9.04 -8.07 6.54
N THR A 208 -9.44 -6.90 7.07
CA THR A 208 -9.02 -6.46 8.41
C THR A 208 -9.60 -7.39 9.48
N SER A 209 -10.84 -7.86 9.30
CA SER A 209 -11.44 -8.87 10.19
C SER A 209 -10.66 -10.19 10.15
N ASP A 210 -10.25 -10.63 8.96
CA ASP A 210 -9.43 -11.85 8.81
C ASP A 210 -8.07 -11.70 9.49
N LEU A 211 -7.41 -10.53 9.38
CA LEU A 211 -6.15 -10.25 10.06
C LEU A 211 -6.30 -10.23 11.59
N LEU A 212 -7.37 -9.64 12.13
CA LEU A 212 -7.63 -9.64 13.58
C LEU A 212 -7.93 -11.06 14.10
N HIS A 213 -8.71 -11.84 13.36
CA HIS A 213 -8.93 -13.25 13.68
C HIS A 213 -7.62 -14.05 13.63
N ALA A 214 -6.82 -13.85 12.58
CA ALA A 214 -5.50 -14.44 12.44
C ALA A 214 -4.59 -14.12 13.64
N HIS A 215 -4.65 -12.88 14.12
CA HIS A 215 -3.89 -12.43 15.28
C HIS A 215 -4.25 -13.23 16.53
N SER A 216 -5.55 -13.41 16.78
CA SER A 216 -6.04 -14.23 17.90
C SER A 216 -5.59 -15.69 17.81
N VAL A 217 -5.66 -16.29 16.61
CA VAL A 217 -5.28 -17.70 16.39
C VAL A 217 -3.78 -17.90 16.58
N ILE A 218 -2.95 -17.05 15.96
CA ILE A 218 -1.49 -17.14 16.11
C ILE A 218 -1.08 -16.86 17.56
N THR A 219 -1.68 -15.86 18.22
CA THR A 219 -1.41 -15.60 19.65
C THR A 219 -1.67 -16.84 20.52
N THR A 220 -2.74 -17.57 20.23
CA THR A 220 -3.04 -18.84 20.92
C THR A 220 -1.97 -19.89 20.62
N GLU A 221 -1.64 -20.09 19.34
CA GLU A 221 -0.64 -21.07 18.89
C GLU A 221 0.75 -20.82 19.50
N LEU A 222 1.18 -19.56 19.56
CA LEU A 222 2.46 -19.15 20.17
C LEU A 222 2.55 -19.52 21.66
N ASN A 223 1.39 -19.74 22.32
CA ASN A 223 1.26 -20.05 23.74
C ASN A 223 0.75 -21.48 24.01
N SER A 224 0.67 -22.33 22.98
CA SER A 224 0.22 -23.73 23.08
C SER A 224 1.35 -24.70 23.43
N THR A 225 1.02 -25.87 23.99
CA THR A 225 1.95 -27.02 24.01
C THR A 225 1.68 -27.87 22.78
N THR A 226 2.69 -28.09 21.95
CA THR A 226 2.54 -28.72 20.63
C THR A 226 3.40 -29.96 20.44
N ASP A 227 4.13 -30.44 21.44
CA ASP A 227 4.85 -31.73 21.37
C ASP A 227 3.95 -32.91 21.74
N ASN A 228 4.44 -34.13 21.54
CA ASN A 228 3.72 -35.36 21.89
C ASN A 228 4.71 -36.49 22.25
N PRO A 229 4.33 -37.41 23.17
CA PRO A 229 3.13 -37.39 24.04
C PRO A 229 3.16 -36.30 25.11
N LEU A 230 2.01 -35.87 25.60
CA LEU A 230 1.90 -34.92 26.71
C LEU A 230 1.88 -35.65 28.06
N ILE A 231 2.46 -35.03 29.07
CA ILE A 231 2.60 -35.58 30.42
C ILE A 231 1.67 -34.82 31.36
N ASP A 232 0.66 -35.51 31.87
CA ASP A 232 -0.19 -35.03 32.94
C ASP A 232 0.35 -35.56 34.27
N VAL A 233 1.15 -34.73 34.95
CA VAL A 233 1.76 -35.07 36.23
C VAL A 233 0.71 -35.22 37.32
N ALA A 234 -0.36 -34.42 37.29
CA ALA A 234 -1.41 -34.45 38.31
C ALA A 234 -2.17 -35.78 38.31
N LEU A 235 -2.38 -36.36 37.12
CA LEU A 235 -3.03 -37.66 36.96
C LEU A 235 -2.04 -38.84 36.84
N GLY A 236 -0.74 -38.57 36.77
CA GLY A 236 0.29 -39.59 36.53
C GLY A 236 0.11 -40.30 35.18
N ARG A 237 -0.34 -39.56 34.14
CA ARG A 237 -0.71 -40.12 32.83
C ARG A 237 0.10 -39.54 31.69
N VAL A 238 0.31 -40.39 30.68
CA VAL A 238 0.89 -40.02 29.39
C VAL A 238 -0.22 -40.01 28.35
N HIS A 239 -0.42 -38.88 27.69
CA HIS A 239 -1.46 -38.67 26.70
C HIS A 239 -0.86 -38.61 25.29
N HIS A 240 -1.34 -39.48 24.40
CA HIS A 240 -0.99 -39.46 22.98
C HIS A 240 -2.07 -38.69 22.20
N GLY A 241 -1.68 -37.68 21.44
CA GLY A 241 -2.58 -36.81 20.69
C GLY A 241 -1.90 -36.15 19.48
N GLY A 242 -2.59 -35.18 18.89
CA GLY A 242 -2.18 -34.53 17.63
C GLY A 242 -1.88 -33.03 17.76
N GLY A 243 -1.47 -32.54 18.93
CA GLY A 243 -1.21 -31.11 19.19
C GLY A 243 -0.10 -30.49 18.32
N PHE A 244 0.64 -31.31 17.59
CA PHE A 244 1.66 -30.92 16.63
C PHE A 244 1.12 -30.57 15.23
N MET A 245 -0.18 -30.77 14.96
CA MET A 245 -0.79 -30.55 13.65
C MET A 245 -1.06 -29.06 13.42
N ALA A 246 -0.22 -28.40 12.61
CA ALA A 246 -0.21 -26.94 12.45
C ALA A 246 -1.33 -26.37 11.52
N MET A 247 -2.50 -27.02 11.45
CA MET A 247 -3.60 -26.56 10.59
C MET A 247 -4.12 -25.16 10.95
N ALA A 248 -4.04 -24.78 12.24
CA ALA A 248 -4.38 -23.43 12.69
C ALA A 248 -3.48 -22.38 12.02
N VAL A 249 -2.18 -22.65 11.92
CA VAL A 249 -1.19 -21.79 11.27
C VAL A 249 -1.45 -21.71 9.77
N THR A 250 -1.75 -22.84 9.11
CA THR A 250 -2.10 -22.84 7.68
C THR A 250 -3.33 -21.99 7.39
N ASN A 251 -4.40 -22.13 8.18
CA ASN A 251 -5.63 -21.37 7.98
C ASN A 251 -5.38 -19.86 8.01
N VAL A 252 -4.55 -19.42 8.96
CA VAL A 252 -4.14 -18.03 9.07
C VAL A 252 -3.31 -17.60 7.86
N ALA A 253 -2.23 -18.34 7.55
CA ALA A 253 -1.32 -17.95 6.48
C ALA A 253 -2.04 -17.85 5.12
N GLU A 254 -2.99 -18.72 4.82
CA GLU A 254 -3.74 -18.69 3.56
C GLU A 254 -4.74 -17.53 3.48
N LYS A 255 -5.52 -17.30 4.54
CA LYS A 255 -6.45 -16.16 4.60
C LYS A 255 -5.71 -14.83 4.51
N THR A 256 -4.60 -14.71 5.25
CA THR A 256 -3.73 -13.53 5.17
C THR A 256 -3.21 -13.33 3.75
N ARG A 257 -2.75 -14.39 3.06
CA ARG A 257 -2.24 -14.28 1.68
C ARG A 257 -3.30 -13.81 0.70
N LEU A 258 -4.52 -14.32 0.82
CA LEU A 258 -5.65 -13.82 0.04
C LEU A 258 -5.93 -12.35 0.36
N GLY A 259 -5.95 -11.97 1.64
CA GLY A 259 -6.10 -10.59 2.09
C GLY A 259 -5.06 -9.63 1.46
N LEU A 260 -3.79 -10.03 1.44
CA LEU A 260 -2.70 -9.24 0.82
C LEU A 260 -2.94 -9.01 -0.68
N GLN A 261 -3.46 -10.01 -1.39
CA GLN A 261 -3.83 -9.85 -2.81
C GLN A 261 -5.01 -8.87 -2.97
N GLN A 262 -6.00 -8.89 -2.07
CA GLN A 262 -7.11 -7.94 -2.10
C GLN A 262 -6.62 -6.51 -1.80
N ILE A 263 -5.71 -6.33 -0.83
CA ILE A 263 -5.06 -5.04 -0.58
C ILE A 263 -4.32 -4.57 -1.84
N GLY A 264 -3.53 -5.45 -2.46
CA GLY A 264 -2.80 -5.13 -3.68
C GLY A 264 -3.73 -4.72 -4.82
N LYS A 265 -4.85 -5.41 -5.00
CA LYS A 265 -5.83 -5.06 -6.04
C LYS A 265 -6.45 -3.68 -5.81
N MET A 266 -6.74 -3.32 -4.56
CA MET A 266 -7.23 -1.98 -4.20
C MET A 266 -6.18 -0.92 -4.52
N SER A 267 -4.96 -1.10 -4.01
CA SER A 267 -3.84 -0.18 -4.24
C SER A 267 -3.54 0.01 -5.72
N PHE A 268 -3.58 -1.06 -6.52
CA PHE A 268 -3.38 -0.97 -7.97
C PHE A 268 -4.50 -0.19 -8.67
N ALA A 269 -5.76 -0.46 -8.31
CA ALA A 269 -6.89 0.23 -8.92
C ALA A 269 -6.88 1.74 -8.61
N GLN A 270 -6.47 2.12 -7.39
CA GLN A 270 -6.26 3.51 -6.99
C GLN A 270 -5.09 4.14 -7.75
N LEU A 271 -3.93 3.48 -7.77
CA LEU A 271 -2.73 3.99 -8.42
C LEU A 271 -2.94 4.21 -9.92
N THR A 272 -3.48 3.20 -10.63
CA THR A 272 -3.68 3.31 -12.08
C THR A 272 -4.72 4.37 -12.44
N GLU A 273 -5.70 4.63 -11.56
CA GLU A 273 -6.65 5.74 -11.73
C GLU A 273 -5.96 7.11 -11.59
N VAL A 274 -5.06 7.29 -10.61
CA VAL A 274 -4.24 8.50 -10.48
C VAL A 274 -3.34 8.73 -11.68
N LEU A 275 -2.75 7.65 -12.23
CA LEU A 275 -1.82 7.73 -13.35
C LEU A 275 -2.52 7.94 -14.70
N ASN A 276 -3.81 7.68 -14.78
CA ASN A 276 -4.61 7.89 -15.99
C ASN A 276 -5.13 9.33 -16.06
N CYS A 277 -4.53 10.14 -16.93
CA CYS A 277 -4.89 11.54 -17.16
C CYS A 277 -6.37 11.80 -17.53
N SER A 278 -7.09 10.79 -18.03
CA SER A 278 -8.53 10.91 -18.34
C SER A 278 -9.42 10.64 -17.12
N MET A 279 -8.85 10.19 -16.00
CA MET A 279 -9.56 9.80 -14.80
C MET A 279 -9.11 10.59 -13.56
N SER A 280 -7.90 11.17 -13.58
CA SER A 280 -7.22 11.80 -12.45
C SER A 280 -7.53 13.28 -12.20
N ARG A 281 -8.67 13.74 -12.73
CA ARG A 281 -9.18 15.11 -12.53
C ARG A 281 -8.13 16.19 -12.84
N GLY A 282 -7.51 16.10 -14.02
CA GLY A 282 -6.59 17.11 -14.53
C GLY A 282 -5.13 17.01 -14.06
N LEU A 283 -4.76 15.98 -13.28
CA LEU A 283 -3.34 15.71 -13.01
C LEU A 283 -2.57 15.49 -14.33
N PRO A 284 -1.33 15.97 -14.44
CA PRO A 284 -0.50 15.81 -15.64
C PRO A 284 -0.35 14.35 -16.06
N SER A 285 -0.27 14.11 -17.37
CA SER A 285 0.01 12.78 -17.93
C SER A 285 1.23 12.14 -17.28
N CYS A 286 1.08 10.89 -16.82
CA CYS A 286 2.12 10.12 -16.12
C CYS A 286 2.69 10.82 -14.88
N LEU A 287 2.00 11.82 -14.29
CA LEU A 287 2.49 12.67 -13.22
C LEU A 287 3.80 13.41 -13.57
N ALA A 288 3.94 13.79 -14.84
CA ALA A 288 5.04 14.62 -15.31
C ALA A 288 4.92 16.05 -14.75
N ALA A 289 6.00 16.54 -14.15
CA ALA A 289 6.05 17.92 -13.64
C ALA A 289 6.17 18.98 -14.73
N GLU A 290 6.79 18.62 -15.86
CA GLU A 290 7.05 19.49 -17.00
C GLU A 290 6.41 18.89 -18.26
N ASP A 291 6.78 19.38 -19.45
CA ASP A 291 6.11 19.02 -20.70
C ASP A 291 6.06 17.49 -20.94
N PRO A 292 4.85 16.90 -21.06
CA PRO A 292 4.66 15.46 -21.14
C PRO A 292 5.16 14.84 -22.44
N SER A 293 5.40 15.63 -23.49
CA SER A 293 5.98 15.14 -24.75
C SER A 293 7.34 14.46 -24.56
N THR A 294 8.10 14.85 -23.54
CA THR A 294 9.44 14.32 -23.24
C THR A 294 9.59 13.77 -21.82
N ASN A 295 8.51 13.74 -21.02
CA ASN A 295 8.53 13.27 -19.65
C ASN A 295 7.42 12.24 -19.40
N TYR A 296 7.81 10.97 -19.30
CA TYR A 296 6.89 9.85 -19.04
C TYR A 296 6.93 9.34 -17.59
N HIS A 297 7.34 10.20 -16.66
CA HIS A 297 7.62 9.96 -15.24
C HIS A 297 7.15 8.60 -14.66
N ALA A 298 5.88 8.47 -14.27
CA ALA A 298 5.36 7.30 -13.56
C ALA A 298 4.81 6.20 -14.50
N LYS A 299 5.02 6.28 -15.81
CA LYS A 299 4.56 5.23 -16.76
C LYS A 299 5.16 3.87 -16.44
N GLY A 300 6.45 3.82 -16.07
CA GLY A 300 7.11 2.59 -15.65
C GLY A 300 6.57 2.04 -14.32
N CYS A 301 6.15 2.92 -13.41
CA CYS A 301 5.54 2.55 -12.14
C CYS A 301 4.17 1.88 -12.33
N ASP A 302 3.35 2.36 -13.27
CA ASP A 302 2.05 1.73 -13.62
C ASP A 302 2.24 0.29 -14.12
N ILE A 303 3.22 0.08 -15.00
CA ILE A 303 3.57 -1.25 -15.53
C ILE A 303 4.09 -2.17 -14.42
N ALA A 304 4.97 -1.66 -13.56
CA ALA A 304 5.48 -2.42 -12.42
C ALA A 304 4.36 -2.80 -11.44
N ALA A 305 3.45 -1.87 -11.14
CA ALA A 305 2.29 -2.11 -10.28
C ALA A 305 1.37 -3.20 -10.84
N ALA A 306 1.16 -3.24 -12.15
CA ALA A 306 0.41 -4.31 -12.81
C ALA A 306 1.11 -5.69 -12.66
N ALA A 307 2.43 -5.73 -12.78
CA ALA A 307 3.22 -6.95 -12.59
C ALA A 307 3.11 -7.47 -11.14
N TYR A 308 3.33 -6.61 -10.14
CA TYR A 308 3.21 -6.97 -8.72
C TYR A 308 1.82 -7.48 -8.37
N THR A 309 0.78 -6.83 -8.88
CA THR A 309 -0.62 -7.23 -8.64
C THR A 309 -0.95 -8.59 -9.27
N SER A 310 -0.39 -8.86 -10.45
CA SER A 310 -0.57 -10.14 -11.14
C SER A 310 0.12 -11.28 -10.38
N GLU A 311 1.33 -11.03 -9.87
CA GLU A 311 2.06 -12.00 -9.06
C GLU A 311 1.36 -12.28 -7.72
N LEU A 312 0.82 -11.25 -7.04
CA LEU A 312 -0.04 -11.42 -5.87
C LEU A 312 -1.27 -12.29 -6.19
N GLY A 313 -1.87 -12.11 -7.37
CA GLY A 313 -2.96 -12.95 -7.87
C GLY A 313 -2.61 -14.43 -7.93
N TYR A 314 -1.41 -14.75 -8.42
CA TYR A 314 -0.90 -16.13 -8.46
C TYR A 314 -0.58 -16.66 -7.06
N LEU A 315 0.09 -15.87 -6.22
CA LEU A 315 0.48 -16.26 -4.86
C LEU A 315 -0.74 -16.50 -3.96
N ALA A 316 -1.87 -15.85 -4.22
CA ALA A 316 -3.10 -15.99 -3.44
C ALA A 316 -3.73 -17.39 -3.50
N ASN A 317 -3.32 -18.24 -4.46
CA ASN A 317 -3.79 -19.61 -4.50
C ASN A 317 -3.46 -20.35 -3.19
N PRO A 318 -4.38 -21.19 -2.68
CA PRO A 318 -4.12 -21.96 -1.47
C PRO A 318 -2.97 -22.94 -1.72
N VAL A 319 -2.11 -23.10 -0.72
CA VAL A 319 -1.13 -24.18 -0.69
C VAL A 319 -1.85 -25.47 -0.36
N VAL A 320 -2.91 -25.47 0.44
CA VAL A 320 -3.76 -26.62 0.74
C VAL A 320 -5.03 -26.55 -0.12
N SER A 321 -5.06 -27.27 -1.23
CA SER A 321 -6.26 -27.41 -2.07
C SER A 321 -7.09 -28.64 -1.63
N PRO A 322 -8.43 -28.56 -1.59
CA PRO A 322 -9.24 -29.74 -1.40
C PRO A 322 -9.06 -30.72 -2.55
N SER A 323 -9.08 -32.02 -2.25
CA SER A 323 -9.17 -33.05 -3.29
C SER A 323 -10.51 -32.92 -4.01
N GLU A 324 -10.50 -32.70 -5.33
CA GLU A 324 -11.66 -33.03 -6.15
C GLU A 324 -11.80 -34.56 -6.20
N GLN A 325 -12.40 -35.17 -5.17
CA GLN A 325 -12.94 -36.54 -5.24
C GLN A 325 -14.45 -36.51 -5.54
N GLY A 326 -14.85 -35.67 -6.51
CA GLY A 326 -16.21 -35.62 -7.03
C GLY A 326 -16.30 -36.40 -8.35
N ASP A 327 -17.12 -37.44 -8.37
CA ASP A 327 -17.42 -38.37 -9.48
C ASP A 327 -18.03 -37.74 -10.76
N ASP A 328 -17.92 -36.43 -10.99
CA ASP A 328 -18.51 -35.78 -12.17
C ASP A 328 -17.53 -35.66 -13.34
N LEU A 329 -17.22 -36.83 -13.93
CA LEU A 329 -16.46 -36.98 -15.18
C LEU A 329 -17.23 -36.50 -16.43
N ARG A 330 -18.44 -35.94 -16.32
CA ARG A 330 -19.28 -35.64 -17.50
C ARG A 330 -19.22 -34.20 -18.02
N LEU A 331 -18.62 -33.26 -17.28
CA LEU A 331 -18.56 -31.85 -17.70
C LEU A 331 -17.17 -31.32 -18.13
N ARG A 332 -16.11 -32.12 -18.04
CA ARG A 332 -14.77 -31.73 -18.53
C ARG A 332 -14.49 -32.28 -19.93
N ARG A 333 -15.03 -31.63 -20.97
CA ARG A 333 -14.70 -31.92 -22.38
C ARG A 333 -14.03 -30.78 -23.15
N SER A 334 -13.51 -29.74 -22.50
CA SER A 334 -12.78 -28.68 -23.22
C SER A 334 -11.52 -28.08 -22.57
N GLN A 335 -11.02 -28.61 -21.45
CA GLN A 335 -9.67 -28.27 -20.95
C GLN A 335 -9.01 -29.54 -20.40
N ALA A 336 -8.03 -30.06 -21.14
CA ALA A 336 -7.42 -31.36 -20.89
C ALA A 336 -6.13 -31.31 -20.04
N ASP A 337 -5.79 -30.19 -19.38
CA ASP A 337 -4.47 -30.02 -18.74
C ASP A 337 -4.47 -29.54 -17.27
N ALA A 338 -5.61 -29.54 -16.56
CA ALA A 338 -5.62 -29.21 -15.13
C ALA A 338 -5.58 -30.49 -14.26
N PRO A 339 -4.45 -30.82 -13.58
CA PRO A 339 -4.45 -31.96 -12.68
C PRO A 339 -5.37 -31.67 -11.47
N PRO A 340 -6.31 -32.57 -11.15
CA PRO A 340 -7.00 -32.51 -9.86
C PRO A 340 -5.98 -32.96 -8.82
N SER A 341 -5.50 -32.07 -7.97
CA SER A 341 -4.52 -32.47 -6.95
C SER A 341 -4.77 -31.74 -5.65
N CYS A 342 -5.18 -32.50 -4.64
CA CYS A 342 -4.91 -32.15 -3.25
C CYS A 342 -3.39 -32.05 -3.12
N SER A 343 -2.88 -30.88 -2.78
CA SER A 343 -1.45 -30.68 -2.57
C SER A 343 -0.91 -31.43 -1.35
N VAL A 344 -1.77 -31.77 -0.40
CA VAL A 344 -1.46 -32.64 0.75
C VAL A 344 -1.20 -34.05 0.23
N GLN A 345 0.01 -34.55 0.45
CA GLN A 345 0.45 -35.88 0.03
C GLN A 345 0.41 -36.87 1.20
N PRO A 346 0.12 -38.17 0.97
CA PRO A 346 0.09 -39.19 2.02
C PRO A 346 1.51 -39.59 2.45
N ALA A 347 2.15 -38.72 3.25
CA ALA A 347 3.53 -38.85 3.64
C ALA A 347 3.74 -39.96 4.67
N GLU A 348 4.98 -40.46 4.73
CA GLU A 348 5.48 -41.38 5.76
C GLU A 348 4.59 -42.62 5.90
N MET A 349 4.53 -43.43 4.83
CA MET A 349 3.74 -44.66 4.78
C MET A 349 2.26 -44.45 5.15
N ALA A 350 1.72 -43.27 4.81
CA ALA A 350 0.37 -42.81 5.14
C ALA A 350 0.07 -42.62 6.65
N ASN A 351 1.06 -42.73 7.55
CA ASN A 351 0.87 -42.30 8.93
C ASN A 351 0.62 -40.77 9.01
N GLN A 352 1.22 -40.00 8.09
CA GLN A 352 0.97 -38.57 7.90
C GLN A 352 0.11 -38.33 6.65
N ALA A 353 -0.95 -39.12 6.49
CA ALA A 353 -1.90 -39.04 5.37
C ALA A 353 -2.55 -37.64 5.23
N ILE A 354 -2.71 -36.95 6.35
CA ILE A 354 -3.04 -35.53 6.40
C ILE A 354 -1.86 -34.76 6.99
N ASN A 355 -1.62 -33.57 6.47
CA ASN A 355 -0.55 -32.68 6.91
C ASN A 355 -0.89 -31.23 6.56
N SER A 356 -0.40 -30.30 7.36
CA SER A 356 -0.88 -28.92 7.29
C SER A 356 -0.20 -28.05 6.25
N LEU A 357 1.04 -28.38 5.87
CA LEU A 357 1.87 -27.56 4.99
C LEU A 357 2.09 -26.11 5.50
N ALA A 358 1.93 -25.87 6.81
CA ALA A 358 1.91 -24.55 7.41
C ALA A 358 3.17 -23.71 7.09
N LEU A 359 4.37 -24.29 7.19
CA LEU A 359 5.60 -23.57 6.87
C LEU A 359 5.67 -23.17 5.38
N ILE A 360 5.13 -23.99 4.48
CA ILE A 360 5.08 -23.68 3.04
C ILE A 360 4.10 -22.52 2.81
N SER A 361 2.91 -22.58 3.42
CA SER A 361 1.92 -21.52 3.34
C SER A 361 2.46 -20.20 3.89
N ALA A 362 3.07 -20.21 5.08
CA ALA A 362 3.68 -19.03 5.69
C ALA A 362 4.78 -18.41 4.81
N ARG A 363 5.63 -19.24 4.18
CA ARG A 363 6.66 -18.75 3.23
C ARG A 363 6.06 -18.08 2.00
N LYS A 364 4.97 -18.63 1.44
CA LYS A 364 4.27 -18.00 0.32
C LYS A 364 3.56 -16.72 0.72
N THR A 365 3.09 -16.62 1.95
CA THR A 365 2.52 -15.39 2.49
C THR A 365 3.62 -14.34 2.76
N ALA A 366 4.81 -14.75 3.19
CA ALA A 366 5.97 -13.86 3.31
C ALA A 366 6.40 -13.27 1.96
N GLU A 367 6.41 -14.09 0.90
CA GLU A 367 6.64 -13.65 -0.48
C GLU A 367 5.57 -12.64 -0.92
N ALA A 368 4.29 -12.89 -0.60
CA ALA A 368 3.21 -11.94 -0.88
C ALA A 368 3.35 -10.61 -0.12
N ASN A 369 3.80 -10.61 1.14
CA ASN A 369 4.12 -9.38 1.87
C ASN A 369 5.20 -8.56 1.15
N ASP A 370 6.22 -9.24 0.63
CA ASP A 370 7.32 -8.58 -0.09
C ASP A 370 6.84 -7.90 -1.37
N VAL A 371 6.07 -8.63 -2.19
CA VAL A 371 5.49 -8.10 -3.42
C VAL A 371 4.49 -6.96 -3.13
N LEU A 372 3.68 -7.09 -2.08
CA LEU A 372 2.78 -6.01 -1.66
C LEU A 372 3.56 -4.77 -1.17
N SER A 373 4.70 -4.96 -0.49
CA SER A 373 5.57 -3.86 -0.07
C SER A 373 6.12 -3.09 -1.27
N LEU A 374 6.52 -3.78 -2.35
CA LEU A 374 6.95 -3.15 -3.61
C LEU A 374 5.82 -2.33 -4.23
N LEU A 375 4.61 -2.88 -4.26
CA LEU A 375 3.43 -2.19 -4.79
C LEU A 375 3.05 -0.96 -3.96
N LEU A 376 2.99 -1.07 -2.64
CA LEU A 376 2.66 0.06 -1.76
C LEU A 376 3.76 1.13 -1.74
N ALA A 377 5.04 0.75 -1.83
CA ALA A 377 6.14 1.71 -2.00
C ALA A 377 6.02 2.49 -3.33
N THR A 378 5.68 1.79 -4.41
CA THR A 378 5.44 2.41 -5.72
C THR A 378 4.23 3.33 -5.69
N HIS A 379 3.13 2.90 -5.07
CA HIS A 379 1.93 3.72 -4.89
C HIS A 379 2.23 4.97 -4.07
N LEU A 380 2.91 4.82 -2.93
CA LEU A 380 3.29 5.93 -2.07
C LEU A 380 4.20 6.93 -2.80
N TYR A 381 5.17 6.45 -3.58
CA TYR A 381 5.99 7.31 -4.43
C TYR A 381 5.14 8.16 -5.39
N CYS A 382 4.24 7.52 -6.14
CA CYS A 382 3.41 8.19 -7.14
C CYS A 382 2.38 9.14 -6.51
N VAL A 383 1.71 8.75 -5.44
CA VAL A 383 0.67 9.59 -4.83
C VAL A 383 1.26 10.85 -4.21
N LEU A 384 2.47 10.78 -3.64
CA LEU A 384 3.14 11.97 -3.12
C LEU A 384 3.57 12.92 -4.25
N GLN A 385 4.02 12.39 -5.40
CA GLN A 385 4.24 13.22 -6.59
C GLN A 385 2.92 13.87 -7.06
N ALA A 386 1.81 13.13 -7.05
CA ALA A 386 0.50 13.67 -7.41
C ALA A 386 0.03 14.79 -6.47
N ILE A 387 0.27 14.64 -5.16
CA ILE A 387 0.01 15.67 -4.15
C ILE A 387 0.82 16.94 -4.43
N ASP A 388 2.12 16.81 -4.72
CA ASP A 388 2.97 17.94 -5.06
C ASP A 388 2.46 18.69 -6.30
N LEU A 389 2.06 17.95 -7.35
CA LEU A 389 1.47 18.53 -8.55
C LEU A 389 0.12 19.20 -8.28
N ARG A 390 -0.70 18.65 -7.39
CA ARG A 390 -1.96 19.26 -6.98
C ARG A 390 -1.75 20.53 -6.18
N ALA A 391 -0.74 20.56 -5.31
CA ALA A 391 -0.34 21.77 -4.60
C ALA A 391 0.09 22.87 -5.57
N ILE A 392 0.90 22.54 -6.59
CA ILE A 392 1.28 23.48 -7.66
C ILE A 392 0.03 24.02 -8.39
N GLU A 393 -0.93 23.15 -8.70
CA GLU A 393 -2.19 23.57 -9.33
C GLU A 393 -2.99 24.53 -8.45
N PHE A 394 -3.08 24.27 -7.14
CA PHE A 394 -3.81 25.10 -6.20
C PHE A 394 -3.15 26.48 -6.02
N GLU A 395 -1.82 26.52 -5.90
CA GLU A 395 -1.07 27.78 -5.88
C GLU A 395 -1.22 28.57 -7.19
N PHE A 396 -1.23 27.87 -8.33
CA PHE A 396 -1.52 28.52 -9.62
C PHE A 396 -2.92 29.13 -9.63
N LYS A 397 -3.96 28.40 -9.21
CA LYS A 397 -5.34 28.89 -9.18
C LYS A 397 -5.51 30.14 -8.31
N LYS A 398 -4.87 30.18 -7.13
CA LYS A 398 -4.88 31.36 -6.24
C LYS A 398 -4.39 32.64 -6.92
N LEU A 399 -3.36 32.53 -7.76
CA LEU A 399 -2.78 33.67 -8.48
C LEU A 399 -3.48 33.96 -9.82
N PHE A 400 -3.98 32.92 -10.48
CA PHE A 400 -4.58 33.03 -11.81
C PHE A 400 -5.99 33.61 -11.76
N ASP A 401 -6.80 33.22 -10.78
CA ASP A 401 -8.21 33.63 -10.72
C ASP A 401 -8.41 35.17 -10.72
N PRO A 402 -7.71 35.97 -9.89
CA PRO A 402 -7.81 37.43 -9.95
C PRO A 402 -7.25 38.03 -11.26
N THR A 403 -6.23 37.38 -11.83
CA THR A 403 -5.59 37.81 -13.08
C THR A 403 -6.54 37.64 -14.27
N LEU A 404 -7.37 36.58 -14.27
CA LEU A 404 -8.38 36.35 -15.29
C LEU A 404 -9.43 37.47 -15.32
N VAL A 405 -9.93 37.87 -14.14
CA VAL A 405 -10.89 38.98 -14.01
C VAL A 405 -10.29 40.28 -14.53
N THR A 406 -9.05 40.57 -14.14
CA THR A 406 -8.30 41.76 -14.60
C THR A 406 -8.12 41.75 -16.11
N SER A 407 -7.75 40.60 -16.69
CA SER A 407 -7.58 40.45 -18.14
C SER A 407 -8.89 40.65 -18.92
N LEU A 408 -10.00 40.08 -18.42
CA LEU A 408 -11.33 40.29 -19.02
C LEU A 408 -11.72 41.78 -18.97
N LYS A 409 -11.52 42.45 -17.83
CA LYS A 409 -11.81 43.89 -17.70
C LYS A 409 -10.95 44.74 -18.65
N GLN A 410 -9.66 44.41 -18.80
CA GLN A 410 -8.75 45.14 -19.68
C GLN A 410 -9.13 45.05 -21.15
N HIS A 411 -9.47 43.86 -21.65
CA HIS A 411 -9.69 43.65 -23.08
C HIS A 411 -11.17 43.77 -23.47
N MET A 412 -12.08 43.28 -22.63
CA MET A 412 -13.52 43.22 -22.90
C MET A 412 -14.33 44.34 -22.23
N GLY A 413 -13.71 45.15 -21.37
CA GLY A 413 -14.43 46.17 -20.57
C GLY A 413 -15.20 47.21 -21.40
N ALA A 414 -14.79 47.48 -22.64
CA ALA A 414 -15.52 48.38 -23.54
C ALA A 414 -16.88 47.82 -24.01
N PHE A 415 -17.07 46.51 -23.87
CA PHE A 415 -18.27 45.77 -24.28
C PHE A 415 -19.09 45.25 -23.08
N LEU A 416 -18.63 45.51 -21.85
CA LEU A 416 -19.26 45.07 -20.61
C LEU A 416 -19.68 46.31 -19.81
N SER A 417 -20.91 46.30 -19.30
CA SER A 417 -21.59 47.48 -18.78
C SER A 417 -21.31 47.72 -17.30
N THR A 418 -21.00 46.65 -16.55
CA THR A 418 -20.81 46.70 -15.09
C THR A 418 -19.74 45.71 -14.62
N ASP A 419 -19.12 45.97 -13.46
CA ASP A 419 -18.18 45.02 -12.83
C ASP A 419 -18.85 43.68 -12.49
N ALA A 420 -20.14 43.68 -12.14
CA ALA A 420 -20.91 42.45 -11.91
C ALA A 420 -21.06 41.58 -13.17
N GLU A 421 -21.13 42.21 -14.36
CA GLU A 421 -21.16 41.51 -15.65
C GLU A 421 -19.80 40.85 -15.93
N VAL A 422 -18.69 41.53 -15.60
CA VAL A 422 -17.33 40.98 -15.69
C VAL A 422 -17.17 39.76 -14.78
N ASP A 423 -17.62 39.84 -13.52
CA ASP A 423 -17.52 38.74 -12.56
C ASP A 423 -18.35 37.51 -12.98
N SER A 424 -19.55 37.75 -13.53
CA SER A 424 -20.39 36.69 -14.08
C SER A 424 -19.73 36.00 -15.27
N LEU A 425 -19.17 36.77 -16.20
CA LEU A 425 -18.43 36.24 -17.35
C LEU A 425 -17.17 35.48 -16.90
N ALA A 426 -16.41 36.02 -15.96
CA ALA A 426 -15.21 35.39 -15.41
C ALA A 426 -15.54 34.03 -14.79
N THR A 427 -16.66 33.91 -14.07
CA THR A 427 -17.13 32.63 -13.52
C THR A 427 -17.41 31.59 -14.61
N LYS A 428 -18.10 31.98 -15.70
CA LYS A 428 -18.38 31.10 -16.84
C LYS A 428 -17.11 30.68 -17.58
N VAL A 429 -16.20 31.64 -17.81
CA VAL A 429 -14.90 31.39 -18.45
C VAL A 429 -14.06 30.45 -17.60
N LYS A 430 -13.99 30.66 -16.27
CA LYS A 430 -13.29 29.78 -15.34
C LYS A 430 -13.83 28.34 -15.38
N LYS A 431 -15.14 28.15 -15.38
CA LYS A 431 -15.77 26.82 -15.53
C LYS A 431 -15.34 26.15 -16.84
N ALA A 432 -15.36 26.88 -17.96
CA ALA A 432 -14.94 26.35 -19.25
C ALA A 432 -13.44 26.01 -19.31
N LEU A 433 -12.59 26.87 -18.75
CA LEU A 433 -11.15 26.64 -18.66
C LEU A 433 -10.86 25.39 -17.81
N ASN A 434 -11.44 25.26 -16.63
CA ASN A 434 -11.24 24.08 -15.76
C ASN A 434 -11.63 22.78 -16.49
N LYS A 435 -12.83 22.75 -17.09
CA LYS A 435 -13.32 21.60 -17.86
C LYS A 435 -12.37 21.22 -19.00
N ARG A 436 -11.84 22.22 -19.72
CA ARG A 436 -10.92 21.98 -20.84
C ARG A 436 -9.51 21.58 -20.37
N LEU A 437 -9.03 22.17 -19.28
CA LEU A 437 -7.71 21.85 -18.71
C LEU A 437 -7.66 20.43 -18.16
N GLU A 438 -8.76 19.91 -17.60
CA GLU A 438 -8.85 18.51 -17.20
C GLU A 438 -8.68 17.55 -18.39
N GLN A 439 -9.24 17.90 -19.55
CA GLN A 439 -9.18 17.07 -20.77
C GLN A 439 -7.85 17.19 -21.54
N THR A 440 -7.05 18.21 -21.26
CA THR A 440 -5.82 18.53 -22.00
C THR A 440 -4.56 18.29 -21.18
N ALA A 441 -4.64 17.43 -20.15
CA ALA A 441 -3.51 17.08 -19.27
C ALA A 441 -2.32 16.37 -19.98
N THR A 442 -2.50 15.98 -21.24
CA THR A 442 -1.46 15.39 -22.11
C THR A 442 -0.74 16.42 -22.99
N TYR A 443 -1.18 17.68 -23.00
CA TYR A 443 -0.59 18.72 -23.84
C TYR A 443 0.63 19.34 -23.16
N ASP A 444 1.62 19.72 -23.96
CA ASP A 444 2.70 20.61 -23.54
C ASP A 444 2.14 21.99 -23.16
N LEU A 445 2.85 22.69 -22.27
CA LEU A 445 2.36 23.88 -21.58
C LEU A 445 1.82 24.96 -22.53
N VAL A 446 2.59 25.29 -23.58
CA VAL A 446 2.25 26.36 -24.52
C VAL A 446 1.00 26.03 -25.34
N PRO A 447 0.94 24.91 -26.08
CA PRO A 447 -0.27 24.56 -26.82
C PRO A 447 -1.48 24.33 -25.90
N ARG A 448 -1.28 23.82 -24.68
CA ARG A 448 -2.36 23.61 -23.70
C ARG A 448 -3.10 24.90 -23.37
N TRP A 449 -2.38 25.97 -23.02
CA TRP A 449 -3.02 27.24 -22.68
C TRP A 449 -3.67 27.93 -23.89
N HIS A 450 -3.04 27.87 -25.06
CA HIS A 450 -3.64 28.41 -26.27
C HIS A 450 -4.95 27.68 -26.64
N ASP A 451 -4.98 26.36 -26.50
CA ASP A 451 -6.18 25.54 -26.72
C ASP A 451 -7.27 25.85 -25.67
N ALA A 452 -6.92 25.91 -24.39
CA ALA A 452 -7.85 26.23 -23.31
C ALA A 452 -8.54 27.59 -23.54
N PHE A 453 -7.77 28.64 -23.82
CA PHE A 453 -8.35 29.95 -24.13
C PHE A 453 -9.11 29.97 -25.46
N SER A 454 -8.69 29.18 -26.46
CA SER A 454 -9.45 29.02 -27.70
C SER A 454 -10.82 28.36 -27.48
N SER A 455 -10.92 27.44 -26.52
CA SER A 455 -12.20 26.86 -26.13
C SER A 455 -13.04 27.88 -25.35
N ALA A 456 -12.42 28.65 -24.47
CA ALA A 456 -13.10 29.68 -23.67
C ALA A 456 -13.64 30.86 -24.49
N THR A 457 -13.10 31.16 -25.68
CA THR A 457 -13.64 32.23 -26.52
C THR A 457 -15.11 32.03 -26.89
N GLY A 458 -15.58 30.77 -27.00
CA GLY A 458 -16.99 30.48 -27.29
C GLY A 458 -17.94 31.02 -26.21
N VAL A 459 -17.54 30.92 -24.94
CA VAL A 459 -18.30 31.45 -23.79
C VAL A 459 -18.40 32.97 -23.84
N VAL A 460 -17.29 33.64 -24.21
CA VAL A 460 -17.26 35.10 -24.34
C VAL A 460 -18.16 35.56 -25.50
N VAL A 461 -18.09 34.90 -26.66
CA VAL A 461 -18.94 35.20 -27.81
C VAL A 461 -20.42 35.03 -27.47
N GLU A 462 -20.79 33.93 -26.83
CA GLU A 462 -22.17 33.66 -26.41
C GLU A 462 -22.68 34.74 -25.44
N HIS A 463 -21.85 35.13 -24.47
CA HIS A 463 -22.19 36.18 -23.51
C HIS A 463 -22.40 37.54 -24.18
N LEU A 464 -21.49 37.95 -25.06
CA LEU A 464 -21.59 39.22 -25.79
C LEU A 464 -22.78 39.24 -26.75
N ALA A 465 -23.10 38.12 -27.40
CA ALA A 465 -24.27 38.01 -28.27
C ALA A 465 -25.60 38.14 -27.53
N ALA A 466 -25.63 37.76 -26.24
CA ALA A 466 -26.81 37.87 -25.38
C ALA A 466 -26.95 39.25 -24.69
N SER A 467 -25.91 40.10 -24.68
CA SER A 467 -25.91 41.39 -23.99
C SER A 467 -26.43 42.52 -24.90
N PRO A 468 -27.48 43.28 -24.50
CA PRO A 468 -28.04 44.39 -25.29
C PRO A 468 -27.05 45.55 -25.52
N ALA A 469 -26.00 45.66 -24.71
CA ALA A 469 -25.01 46.74 -24.74
C ALA A 469 -24.02 46.64 -25.91
N ALA A 470 -23.84 45.45 -26.50
CA ALA A 470 -22.93 45.21 -27.62
C ALA A 470 -23.32 45.96 -28.91
N ALA A 471 -24.55 46.50 -28.98
CA ALA A 471 -25.05 47.24 -30.13
C ALA A 471 -24.68 48.74 -30.15
N ALA A 472 -24.07 49.29 -29.08
CA ALA A 472 -24.11 50.74 -28.84
C ALA A 472 -22.76 51.47 -28.63
N THR A 473 -21.58 50.87 -28.77
CA THR A 473 -20.30 51.59 -28.57
C THR A 473 -19.31 51.45 -29.74
N GLY A 474 -18.69 52.58 -30.11
CA GLY A 474 -18.05 52.82 -31.41
C GLY A 474 -16.72 52.10 -31.69
N SER A 475 -16.32 52.16 -32.98
CA SER A 475 -15.08 51.77 -33.70
C SER A 475 -14.25 50.53 -33.29
N ALA A 476 -14.39 49.95 -32.10
CA ALA A 476 -13.61 48.81 -31.65
C ALA A 476 -14.26 47.50 -32.12
N ASN A 477 -13.49 46.67 -32.83
CA ASN A 477 -13.97 45.39 -33.34
C ASN A 477 -13.92 44.33 -32.21
N PRO A 478 -15.07 43.78 -31.77
CA PRO A 478 -15.11 42.81 -30.67
C PRO A 478 -14.34 41.51 -30.98
N LEU A 479 -14.24 41.11 -32.25
CA LEU A 479 -13.45 39.94 -32.64
C LEU A 479 -11.95 40.16 -32.52
N VAL A 480 -11.48 41.39 -32.77
CA VAL A 480 -10.07 41.75 -32.60
C VAL A 480 -9.72 41.77 -31.10
N ALA A 481 -10.55 42.43 -30.29
CA ALA A 481 -10.37 42.45 -28.84
C ALA A 481 -10.41 41.03 -28.24
N LEU A 482 -11.29 40.15 -28.72
CA LEU A 482 -11.37 38.75 -28.29
C LEU A 482 -10.10 37.97 -28.65
N HIS A 483 -9.56 38.19 -29.84
CA HIS A 483 -8.31 37.56 -30.27
C HIS A 483 -7.12 38.02 -29.42
N GLU A 484 -7.03 39.33 -29.14
CA GLU A 484 -6.01 39.90 -28.26
C GLU A 484 -6.13 39.36 -26.83
N TRP A 485 -7.34 39.32 -26.27
CA TRP A 485 -7.61 38.73 -24.96
C TRP A 485 -7.16 37.27 -24.89
N LYS A 486 -7.51 36.45 -25.89
CA LYS A 486 -7.10 35.05 -25.97
C LYS A 486 -5.57 34.91 -25.93
N LEU A 487 -4.86 35.64 -26.78
CA LEU A 487 -3.40 35.54 -26.88
C LEU A 487 -2.70 36.05 -25.61
N SER A 488 -3.10 37.22 -25.13
CA SER A 488 -2.54 37.87 -23.93
C SER A 488 -2.77 37.03 -22.66
N SER A 489 -4.00 36.52 -22.48
CA SER A 489 -4.33 35.69 -21.32
C SER A 489 -3.62 34.34 -21.34
N ALA A 490 -3.47 33.72 -22.51
CA ALA A 490 -2.70 32.48 -22.66
C ALA A 490 -1.21 32.69 -22.33
N GLN A 491 -0.60 33.77 -22.82
CA GLN A 491 0.80 34.12 -22.49
C GLN A 491 0.98 34.37 -20.99
N THR A 492 0.03 35.08 -20.36
CA THR A 492 0.03 35.33 -18.92
C THR A 492 -0.06 34.03 -18.13
N ALA A 493 -0.96 33.12 -18.52
CA ALA A 493 -1.11 31.82 -17.86
C ALA A 493 0.15 30.93 -18.01
N ILE A 494 0.79 30.96 -19.19
CA ILE A 494 2.07 30.26 -19.43
C ILE A 494 3.17 30.80 -18.52
N ALA A 495 3.31 32.13 -18.44
CA ALA A 495 4.30 32.77 -17.58
C ALA A 495 4.07 32.46 -16.10
N LEU A 496 2.82 32.55 -15.64
CA LEU A 496 2.43 32.24 -14.28
C LEU A 496 2.66 30.75 -13.95
N THR A 497 2.35 29.83 -14.86
CA THR A 497 2.62 28.40 -14.65
C THR A 497 4.11 28.15 -14.42
N ARG A 498 4.98 28.77 -15.22
CA ARG A 498 6.44 28.67 -15.05
C ARG A 498 6.88 29.26 -13.71
N GLN A 499 6.36 30.42 -13.34
CA GLN A 499 6.67 31.07 -12.08
C GLN A 499 6.33 30.19 -10.87
N VAL A 500 5.11 29.64 -10.82
CA VAL A 500 4.66 28.79 -9.72
C VAL A 500 5.47 27.50 -9.64
N ARG A 501 5.79 26.88 -10.79
CA ARG A 501 6.69 25.71 -10.83
C ARG A 501 8.06 26.05 -10.29
N GLU A 502 8.68 27.14 -10.72
CA GLU A 502 10.01 27.52 -10.20
C GLU A 502 10.00 27.81 -8.70
N GLN A 503 8.95 28.46 -8.20
CA GLN A 503 8.79 28.66 -6.77
C GLN A 503 8.72 27.33 -6.02
N PHE A 504 7.99 26.34 -6.53
CA PHE A 504 7.95 25.00 -5.93
C PHE A 504 9.33 24.34 -5.93
N TRP A 505 10.03 24.29 -7.07
CA TRP A 505 11.30 23.58 -7.21
C TRP A 505 12.48 24.23 -6.48
N THR A 506 12.37 25.53 -6.16
CA THR A 506 13.36 26.26 -5.35
C THR A 506 13.06 26.22 -3.85
N THR A 507 11.85 25.80 -3.46
CA THR A 507 11.44 25.67 -2.06
C THR A 507 11.86 24.30 -1.51
N PRO A 508 12.49 24.22 -0.32
CA PRO A 508 12.78 22.95 0.33
C PRO A 508 11.50 22.14 0.62
N SER A 509 11.59 20.80 0.59
CA SER A 509 10.43 19.93 0.82
C SER A 509 9.75 20.13 2.19
N SER A 510 10.52 20.54 3.21
CA SER A 510 10.00 20.87 4.55
C SER A 510 9.12 22.13 4.58
N GLN A 511 9.10 22.89 3.48
CA GLN A 511 8.26 24.07 3.28
C GLN A 511 7.40 23.92 2.01
N ALA A 512 7.23 22.70 1.51
CA ALA A 512 6.45 22.44 0.31
C ALA A 512 5.00 22.93 0.50
N PRO A 513 4.38 23.56 -0.52
CA PRO A 513 3.02 24.07 -0.42
C PRO A 513 1.99 22.97 -0.09
N ALA A 514 2.27 21.71 -0.44
CA ALA A 514 1.45 20.55 -0.09
C ALA A 514 1.12 20.46 1.41
N LEU A 515 2.07 20.84 2.28
CA LEU A 515 1.91 20.78 3.74
C LEU A 515 0.75 21.64 4.27
N HIS A 516 0.33 22.67 3.53
CA HIS A 516 -0.78 23.53 3.91
C HIS A 516 -2.15 22.93 3.60
N TYR A 517 -2.19 21.89 2.77
CA TYR A 517 -3.45 21.31 2.27
C TYR A 517 -3.71 19.90 2.77
N LEU A 518 -2.66 19.19 3.19
CA LEU A 518 -2.77 17.83 3.70
C LEU A 518 -3.43 17.78 5.08
N GLY A 519 -4.22 16.72 5.32
CA GLY A 519 -4.72 16.37 6.64
C GLY A 519 -3.63 15.78 7.55
N ARG A 520 -3.96 14.76 8.35
CA ARG A 520 -2.98 14.05 9.18
C ARG A 520 -1.94 13.29 8.35
N THR A 521 -2.28 12.98 7.10
CA THR A 521 -1.40 12.40 6.07
C THR A 521 -0.11 13.18 5.83
N LYS A 522 -0.02 14.45 6.24
CA LYS A 522 1.21 15.25 6.22
C LYS A 522 2.39 14.62 6.96
N ALA A 523 2.14 13.80 7.99
CA ALA A 523 3.19 13.09 8.73
C ALA A 523 3.89 12.07 7.83
N LEU A 524 3.13 11.26 7.08
CA LEU A 524 3.68 10.30 6.13
C LEU A 524 4.35 11.00 4.92
N TYR A 525 3.78 12.11 4.45
CA TYR A 525 4.42 12.94 3.43
C TYR A 525 5.81 13.42 3.90
N SER A 526 5.89 13.97 5.11
CA SER A 526 7.14 14.51 5.68
C SER A 526 8.17 13.41 5.94
N PHE A 527 7.74 12.26 6.46
CA PHE A 527 8.61 11.10 6.64
C PHE A 527 9.29 10.69 5.32
N VAL A 528 8.51 10.53 4.23
CA VAL A 528 9.09 10.12 2.94
C VAL A 528 9.96 11.22 2.32
N ARG A 529 9.50 12.47 2.38
CA ARG A 529 10.17 13.59 1.72
C ARG A 529 11.43 14.01 2.45
N ASP A 530 11.43 14.02 3.78
CA ASP A 530 12.49 14.59 4.60
C ASP A 530 13.37 13.52 5.26
N GLU A 531 12.78 12.51 5.94
CA GLU A 531 13.55 11.49 6.65
C GLU A 531 14.10 10.41 5.70
N VAL A 532 13.27 9.84 4.84
CA VAL A 532 13.71 8.88 3.80
C VAL A 532 14.46 9.61 2.67
N GLY A 533 14.19 10.90 2.49
CA GLY A 533 14.87 11.76 1.51
C GLY A 533 14.47 11.50 0.06
N VAL A 534 13.22 11.09 -0.19
CA VAL A 534 12.66 10.88 -1.53
C VAL A 534 11.89 12.13 -1.96
N LYS A 535 12.48 12.90 -2.88
CA LYS A 535 11.96 14.18 -3.36
C LYS A 535 10.99 14.01 -4.55
N ALA A 536 10.18 15.04 -4.80
CA ALA A 536 9.46 15.17 -6.07
C ALA A 536 10.46 15.20 -7.24
N ARG A 537 10.05 14.70 -8.42
CA ARG A 537 10.93 14.67 -9.60
C ARG A 537 10.45 15.62 -10.68
N ARG A 538 11.37 16.45 -11.18
CA ARG A 538 11.10 17.44 -12.22
C ARG A 538 11.17 16.85 -13.65
N GLY A 539 12.17 16.02 -13.90
CA GLY A 539 12.33 15.27 -15.15
C GLY A 539 13.68 15.52 -15.83
N ASP A 540 14.34 14.45 -16.26
CA ASP A 540 15.74 14.48 -16.71
C ASP A 540 15.95 15.37 -17.95
N VAL A 541 15.01 15.34 -18.90
CA VAL A 541 15.08 16.16 -20.13
C VAL A 541 15.02 17.65 -19.81
N PHE A 542 14.13 18.05 -18.90
CA PHE A 542 13.99 19.45 -18.50
C PHE A 542 15.21 19.93 -17.71
N VAL A 543 15.70 19.11 -16.78
CA VAL A 543 16.89 19.45 -15.97
C VAL A 543 18.18 19.37 -16.80
N GLY A 544 18.16 18.66 -17.94
CA GLY A 544 19.31 18.49 -18.84
C GLY A 544 20.36 17.51 -18.32
N LYS A 545 20.02 16.67 -17.32
CA LYS A 545 20.90 15.63 -16.77
C LYS A 545 20.09 14.45 -16.24
N PRO A 546 20.63 13.21 -16.29
CA PRO A 546 20.04 12.08 -15.61
C PRO A 546 20.20 12.23 -14.09
N GLU A 547 19.09 12.34 -13.38
CA GLU A 547 19.06 12.30 -11.91
C GLU A 547 19.02 10.84 -11.40
N ALA A 548 19.14 10.64 -10.08
CA ALA A 548 18.96 9.32 -9.48
C ALA A 548 17.65 8.66 -9.95
N THR A 549 17.68 7.36 -10.25
CA THR A 549 16.54 6.72 -10.91
C THR A 549 15.28 6.72 -10.03
N ILE A 550 14.11 6.66 -10.67
CA ILE A 550 12.83 6.46 -9.98
C ILE A 550 12.88 5.17 -9.13
N GLY A 551 13.46 4.09 -9.68
CA GLY A 551 13.63 2.83 -8.97
C GLY A 551 14.41 3.00 -7.66
N SER A 552 15.53 3.74 -7.67
CA SER A 552 16.30 4.04 -6.45
C SER A 552 15.48 4.79 -5.40
N SER A 553 14.56 5.65 -5.82
CA SER A 553 13.67 6.38 -4.90
C SER A 553 12.59 5.46 -4.31
N VAL A 554 11.97 4.61 -5.13
CA VAL A 554 11.01 3.59 -4.68
C VAL A 554 11.68 2.60 -3.74
N SER A 555 12.92 2.17 -4.02
CA SER A 555 13.69 1.25 -3.16
C SER A 555 13.89 1.79 -1.75
N LYS A 556 14.17 3.09 -1.58
CA LYS A 556 14.30 3.69 -0.23
C LYS A 556 12.99 3.60 0.58
N ILE A 557 11.85 3.82 -0.08
CA ILE A 557 10.53 3.68 0.57
C ILE A 557 10.28 2.21 0.92
N TYR A 558 10.57 1.30 -0.01
CA TYR A 558 10.47 -0.14 0.23
C TYR A 558 11.33 -0.56 1.43
N GLU A 559 12.59 -0.13 1.51
CA GLU A 559 13.48 -0.42 2.65
C GLU A 559 12.95 0.14 3.97
N ALA A 560 12.34 1.33 3.96
CA ALA A 560 11.68 1.91 5.14
C ALA A 560 10.45 1.10 5.59
N ILE A 561 9.72 0.49 4.66
CA ILE A 561 8.64 -0.47 4.95
C ILE A 561 9.23 -1.75 5.55
N LYS A 562 10.22 -2.36 4.90
CA LYS A 562 10.80 -3.65 5.31
C LYS A 562 11.55 -3.58 6.65
N SER A 563 12.15 -2.44 6.97
CA SER A 563 12.82 -2.22 8.26
C SER A 563 11.85 -1.88 9.40
N GLY A 564 10.59 -1.58 9.09
CA GLY A 564 9.59 -1.12 10.06
C GLY A 564 9.75 0.35 10.47
N ALA A 565 10.66 1.12 9.85
CA ALA A 565 10.85 2.54 10.15
C ALA A 565 9.56 3.37 9.93
N ILE A 566 8.69 2.93 9.02
CA ILE A 566 7.40 3.58 8.75
C ILE A 566 6.33 3.30 9.82
N ASN A 567 6.51 2.28 10.67
CA ASN A 567 5.45 1.75 11.53
C ASN A 567 4.96 2.77 12.57
N GLU A 568 5.89 3.45 13.23
CA GLU A 568 5.59 4.51 14.21
C GLU A 568 4.85 5.69 13.57
N VAL A 569 5.19 6.03 12.32
CA VAL A 569 4.51 7.10 11.57
C VAL A 569 3.06 6.70 11.28
N LEU A 570 2.81 5.44 10.90
CA LEU A 570 1.45 4.94 10.64
C LEU A 570 0.60 4.95 11.90
N ILE A 571 1.15 4.54 13.05
CA ILE A 571 0.46 4.56 14.34
C ILE A 571 0.18 6.00 14.76
N GLY A 572 1.20 6.87 14.74
CA GLY A 572 1.07 8.26 15.17
C GLY A 572 0.09 9.10 14.35
N MET A 573 -0.20 8.72 13.09
CA MET A 573 -1.25 9.38 12.30
C MET A 573 -2.68 9.03 12.77
N LEU A 574 -2.85 7.89 13.43
CA LEU A 574 -4.14 7.38 13.92
C LEU A 574 -4.36 7.65 15.41
N ASP A 575 -3.30 7.92 16.16
CA ASP A 575 -3.38 8.37 17.55
C ASP A 575 -3.95 9.81 17.61
N ALA A 576 -4.96 10.03 18.45
CA ALA A 576 -5.66 11.29 18.64
C ALA A 576 -5.35 11.93 19.99
#